data_AF-E4XL65-F1
#
_entry.id   AF-E4XL65-F1
#
_cell.length_a   1.000
_cell.length_b   1.000
_cell.length_c   1.000
_cell.angle_alpha   90.00
_cell.angle_beta   90.00
_cell.angle_gamma   90.00
#
_symmetry.space_group_name_H-M   'P 1'
#
loop_
_entity.id
_entity.type
_entity.pdbx_description
1 polymer ?
#
loop_
_entity_poly.entity_id
_entity_poly.type
_entity_poly.pdbx_seq_one_letter_code
_entity_poly.pdbx_strand_id
1 'polypeptide(L)'
;MLEFSILAILATCIAGMGQIASSKRETLPVWERKNGKKEIEKWLEGFLAKLKRTSTRTEKCRLILAVERMKFENDHYAAWWNHVRFGEENGEIFDRFKESLQKIKITEFQKQLLKSNAALKIGHSEIKEEKGEWKIPTELKSKIISEGGEALVFSEKFGIFETAVRIQIFDPFLFTDEFGLDLMTWKINFEKDYEKAVKKDESGNENQMPMHKNIIKNFINIELFHKKDLKKEDCIGWITIMEKADEDLRTVLKAEKIGIQKRKKIAEGIVDGFIYLNKIGIYHFDKKLENVLLMDGIPKIIDFGLILETTGRSGYREMGYTRKGSKFRSSAALSAATPGFADQNQFTGDQSTKKKKKKSTKLLRNAMRLLSTKLKNATFQSSAKSRL
;
A
#
# COMPACT_ATOMS: atom_id res chain seq x y z
N MET A 1 35.34 -12.20 -54.91
CA MET A 1 35.96 -12.19 -53.56
C MET A 1 35.58 -10.95 -52.73
N LEU A 2 35.38 -9.77 -53.32
CA LEU A 2 35.06 -8.54 -52.57
C LEU A 2 33.67 -8.55 -51.89
N GLU A 3 32.67 -9.19 -52.49
CA GLU A 3 31.29 -9.22 -51.95
C GLU A 3 31.13 -10.08 -50.68
N PHE A 4 31.88 -11.17 -50.57
CA PHE A 4 31.86 -12.03 -49.37
C PHE A 4 32.48 -11.34 -48.14
N SER A 5 33.46 -10.44 -48.35
CA SER A 5 34.07 -9.68 -47.27
C SER A 5 33.15 -8.60 -46.68
N ILE A 6 32.31 -7.97 -47.51
CA ILE A 6 31.36 -6.94 -47.05
C ILE A 6 30.22 -7.57 -46.22
N LEU A 7 29.72 -8.73 -46.65
CA LEU A 7 28.70 -9.50 -45.90
C LEU A 7 29.20 -9.98 -44.53
N ALA A 8 30.46 -10.42 -44.43
CA ALA A 8 31.06 -10.85 -43.17
C ALA A 8 31.27 -9.69 -42.18
N ILE A 9 31.64 -8.50 -42.67
CA ILE A 9 31.79 -7.28 -41.86
C ILE A 9 30.43 -6.80 -41.37
N LEU A 10 29.39 -6.79 -42.23
CA LEU A 10 28.04 -6.42 -41.82
C LEU A 10 27.47 -7.39 -40.77
N ALA A 11 27.68 -8.70 -40.94
CA ALA A 11 27.23 -9.71 -39.98
C ALA A 11 27.90 -9.56 -38.60
N THR A 12 29.21 -9.28 -38.57
CA THR A 12 29.95 -9.07 -37.31
C THR A 12 29.59 -7.74 -36.65
N CYS A 13 29.35 -6.67 -37.41
CA CYS A 13 28.84 -5.41 -36.89
C CYS A 13 27.42 -5.57 -36.31
N ILE A 14 26.52 -6.30 -36.98
CA ILE A 14 25.17 -6.58 -36.50
C ILE A 14 25.20 -7.46 -35.23
N ALA A 15 26.06 -8.48 -35.19
CA ALA A 15 26.24 -9.32 -34.00
C ALA A 15 26.81 -8.52 -32.83
N GLY A 16 27.82 -7.68 -33.05
CA GLY A 16 28.40 -6.79 -32.04
C GLY A 16 27.39 -5.75 -31.53
N MET A 17 26.60 -5.15 -32.40
CA MET A 17 25.51 -4.25 -32.01
C MET A 17 24.41 -4.98 -31.22
N GLY A 18 24.09 -6.23 -31.58
CA GLY A 18 23.17 -7.09 -30.84
C GLY A 18 23.67 -7.42 -29.44
N GLN A 19 24.97 -7.69 -29.28
CA GLN A 19 25.59 -8.02 -28.00
C GLN A 19 25.68 -6.79 -27.08
N ILE A 20 25.99 -5.61 -27.63
CA ILE A 20 25.98 -4.33 -26.89
C ILE A 20 24.55 -3.93 -26.49
N ALA A 21 23.56 -4.15 -27.36
CA ALA A 21 22.16 -3.90 -27.04
C ALA A 21 21.64 -4.87 -25.97
N SER A 22 22.06 -6.14 -26.00
CA SER A 22 21.74 -7.15 -24.99
C SER A 22 22.36 -6.82 -23.63
N SER A 23 23.65 -6.44 -23.59
CA SER A 23 24.33 -6.09 -22.34
C SER A 23 23.77 -4.82 -21.71
N LYS A 24 23.46 -3.78 -22.51
CA LYS A 24 22.76 -2.58 -22.00
C LYS A 24 21.37 -2.93 -21.45
N ARG A 25 20.64 -3.85 -22.07
CA ARG A 25 19.30 -4.28 -21.63
C ARG A 25 19.33 -5.01 -20.29
N GLU A 26 20.40 -5.76 -19.99
CA GLU A 26 20.55 -6.46 -18.72
C GLU A 26 20.79 -5.53 -17.53
N THR A 27 21.39 -4.35 -17.76
CA THR A 27 21.68 -3.37 -16.70
C THR A 27 20.47 -2.57 -16.23
N LEU A 28 19.43 -2.42 -17.07
CA LEU A 28 18.21 -1.68 -16.70
C LEU A 28 17.23 -2.57 -15.92
N PRO A 29 16.53 -2.01 -14.91
CA PRO A 29 15.42 -2.69 -14.26
C PRO A 29 14.36 -3.14 -15.26
N VAL A 30 13.71 -4.28 -15.01
CA VAL A 30 12.74 -4.89 -15.94
C VAL A 30 11.67 -3.87 -16.37
N TRP A 31 11.16 -3.05 -15.45
CA TRP A 31 10.13 -2.05 -15.71
C TRP A 31 10.55 -0.83 -16.54
N GLU A 32 11.85 -0.60 -16.70
CA GLU A 32 12.40 0.47 -17.54
C GLU A 32 12.65 0.00 -18.98
N ARG A 33 12.66 -1.32 -19.22
CA ARG A 33 12.91 -1.91 -20.55
C ARG A 33 11.73 -1.65 -21.49
N LYS A 34 12.00 -1.58 -22.80
CA LYS A 34 10.99 -1.42 -23.86
C LYS A 34 9.85 -2.47 -23.79
N ASN A 35 10.17 -3.72 -23.43
CA ASN A 35 9.19 -4.80 -23.26
C ASN A 35 8.82 -5.07 -21.80
N GLY A 36 9.23 -4.20 -20.87
CA GLY A 36 9.10 -4.41 -19.43
C GLY A 36 7.69 -4.73 -18.96
N LYS A 37 6.68 -4.05 -19.54
CA LYS A 37 5.28 -4.32 -19.22
C LYS A 37 4.87 -5.77 -19.51
N LYS A 38 5.23 -6.29 -20.69
CA LYS A 38 4.92 -7.69 -21.07
C LYS A 38 5.68 -8.69 -20.19
N GLU A 39 6.92 -8.37 -19.81
CA GLU A 39 7.72 -9.19 -18.90
C GLU A 39 7.07 -9.26 -17.51
N ILE A 40 6.58 -8.13 -16.98
CA ILE A 40 5.86 -8.07 -15.69
C ILE A 40 4.51 -8.76 -15.78
N GLU A 41 3.74 -8.60 -16.85
CA GLU A 41 2.45 -9.31 -17.05
C GLU A 41 2.65 -10.83 -17.05
N LYS A 42 3.63 -11.33 -17.80
CA LYS A 42 3.96 -12.76 -17.83
C LYS A 42 4.39 -13.30 -16.46
N TRP A 43 5.23 -12.54 -15.74
CA TRP A 43 5.61 -12.89 -14.37
C TRP A 43 4.39 -12.92 -13.44
N LEU A 44 3.52 -11.90 -13.53
CA LEU A 44 2.36 -11.74 -12.69
C LEU A 44 1.39 -12.92 -12.84
N GLU A 45 1.07 -13.35 -14.07
CA GLU A 45 0.22 -14.51 -14.33
C GLU A 45 0.74 -15.77 -13.62
N GLY A 46 2.03 -16.07 -13.81
CA GLY A 46 2.67 -17.22 -13.18
C GLY A 46 2.80 -17.09 -11.66
N PHE A 47 2.97 -15.87 -11.15
CA PHE A 47 3.07 -15.59 -9.72
C PHE A 47 1.72 -15.76 -9.01
N LEU A 48 0.66 -15.14 -9.56
CA LEU A 48 -0.70 -15.20 -9.03
C LEU A 48 -1.25 -16.64 -9.02
N ALA A 49 -0.90 -17.47 -10.01
CA ALA A 49 -1.30 -18.88 -10.07
C ALA A 49 -0.83 -19.71 -8.88
N LYS A 50 0.24 -19.26 -8.20
CA LYS A 50 0.86 -19.94 -7.06
C LYS A 50 0.29 -19.49 -5.72
N LEU A 51 -0.43 -18.37 -5.70
CA LEU A 51 -0.99 -17.81 -4.48
C LEU A 51 -2.30 -18.51 -4.16
N LYS A 52 -2.37 -19.07 -2.95
CA LYS A 52 -3.57 -19.71 -2.41
C LYS A 52 -3.76 -19.29 -0.95
N ARG A 53 -5.01 -19.12 -0.53
CA ARG A 53 -5.35 -18.87 0.87
C ARG A 53 -6.70 -19.46 1.25
N THR A 54 -6.95 -19.57 2.55
CA THR A 54 -8.30 -19.79 3.11
C THR A 54 -8.89 -18.45 3.57
N SER A 55 -10.19 -18.45 3.84
CA SER A 55 -10.92 -17.31 4.40
C SER A 55 -11.94 -17.83 5.39
N THR A 56 -12.08 -17.17 6.54
CA THR A 56 -13.18 -17.43 7.49
C THR A 56 -14.33 -16.44 7.35
N ARG A 57 -14.18 -15.45 6.44
CA ARG A 57 -15.17 -14.42 6.18
C ARG A 57 -16.31 -14.98 5.34
N THR A 58 -17.49 -14.39 5.49
CA THR A 58 -18.69 -14.73 4.72
C THR A 58 -18.94 -13.74 3.59
N GLU A 59 -19.85 -14.04 2.67
CA GLU A 59 -20.30 -13.09 1.63
C GLU A 59 -20.78 -11.75 2.22
N LYS A 60 -21.48 -11.79 3.36
CA LYS A 60 -21.83 -10.58 4.12
C LYS A 60 -20.62 -9.74 4.48
N CYS A 61 -19.54 -10.35 4.97
CA CYS A 61 -18.31 -9.62 5.29
C CYS A 61 -17.70 -8.96 4.04
N ARG A 62 -17.75 -9.64 2.88
CA ARG A 62 -17.28 -9.09 1.61
C ARG A 62 -18.08 -7.85 1.20
N LEU A 63 -19.41 -7.87 1.36
CA LEU A 63 -20.27 -6.72 1.09
C LEU A 63 -19.96 -5.52 2.01
N ILE A 64 -19.74 -5.76 3.31
CA ILE A 64 -19.32 -4.71 4.27
C ILE A 64 -17.98 -4.10 3.83
N LEU A 65 -16.99 -4.95 3.51
CA LEU A 65 -15.68 -4.50 3.05
C LEU A 65 -15.75 -3.76 1.71
N ALA A 66 -16.66 -4.15 0.82
CA ALA A 66 -16.90 -3.43 -0.42
C ALA A 66 -17.38 -1.99 -0.12
N VAL A 67 -18.30 -1.80 0.83
CA VAL A 67 -18.72 -0.46 1.26
C VAL A 67 -17.56 0.35 1.87
N GLU A 68 -16.69 -0.27 2.66
CA GLU A 68 -15.51 0.42 3.22
C GLU A 68 -14.53 0.94 2.17
N ARG A 69 -14.47 0.31 0.98
CA ARG A 69 -13.60 0.72 -0.13
C ARG A 69 -14.22 1.80 -1.01
N MET A 70 -15.51 2.10 -0.83
CA MET A 70 -16.22 3.09 -1.65
C MET A 70 -15.80 4.52 -1.33
N LYS A 71 -15.86 5.35 -2.36
CA LYS A 71 -15.85 6.81 -2.20
C LYS A 71 -17.29 7.26 -1.97
N PHE A 72 -17.54 7.90 -0.84
CA PHE A 72 -18.81 8.52 -0.50
C PHE A 72 -18.89 9.91 -1.12
N GLU A 73 -20.11 10.45 -1.26
CA GLU A 73 -20.33 11.83 -1.72
C GLU A 73 -19.70 12.84 -0.75
N ASN A 74 -19.79 12.55 0.55
CA ASN A 74 -19.11 13.26 1.63
C ASN A 74 -18.19 12.30 2.37
N ASP A 75 -16.89 12.64 2.48
CA ASP A 75 -15.90 11.78 3.12
C ASP A 75 -16.23 11.49 4.60
N HIS A 76 -16.99 12.38 5.27
CA HIS A 76 -17.45 12.16 6.65
C HIS A 76 -18.44 11.00 6.78
N TYR A 77 -19.16 10.63 5.72
CA TYR A 77 -20.08 9.49 5.76
C TYR A 77 -19.36 8.17 6.02
N ALA A 78 -18.08 8.05 5.66
CA ALA A 78 -17.26 6.89 6.01
C ALA A 78 -17.11 6.68 7.53
N ALA A 79 -17.29 7.73 8.33
CA ALA A 79 -17.27 7.65 9.80
C ALA A 79 -18.66 7.41 10.41
N TRP A 80 -19.73 7.75 9.68
CA TRP A 80 -21.09 7.75 10.22
C TRP A 80 -21.93 6.58 9.76
N TRP A 81 -21.61 5.98 8.60
CA TRP A 81 -22.36 4.87 8.09
C TRP A 81 -22.33 3.70 9.08
N ASN A 82 -23.49 3.10 9.26
CA ASN A 82 -23.68 2.02 10.21
C ASN A 82 -24.44 0.85 9.59
N HIS A 83 -25.35 1.13 8.65
CA HIS A 83 -26.07 0.12 7.90
C HIS A 83 -26.06 0.42 6.41
N VAL A 84 -26.15 -0.63 5.61
CA VAL A 84 -26.46 -0.54 4.19
C VAL A 84 -27.64 -1.45 3.88
N ARG A 85 -28.56 -0.96 3.05
CA ARG A 85 -29.61 -1.76 2.43
C ARG A 85 -29.27 -1.88 0.95
N PHE A 86 -29.01 -3.09 0.48
CA PHE A 86 -28.85 -3.36 -0.93
C PHE A 86 -30.20 -3.67 -1.57
N GLY A 87 -30.40 -3.16 -2.79
CA GLY A 87 -31.43 -3.61 -3.73
C GLY A 87 -30.79 -4.29 -4.94
N GLU A 88 -31.52 -4.39 -6.05
CA GLU A 88 -31.02 -5.03 -7.27
C GLU A 88 -29.98 -4.18 -8.01
N GLU A 89 -30.29 -2.89 -8.18
CA GLU A 89 -29.45 -1.95 -8.95
C GLU A 89 -28.79 -0.87 -8.07
N ASN A 90 -29.47 -0.50 -6.98
CA ASN A 90 -29.05 0.58 -6.08
C ASN A 90 -29.12 0.11 -4.63
N GLY A 91 -28.27 0.70 -3.80
CA GLY A 91 -28.30 0.56 -2.35
C GLY A 91 -28.48 1.90 -1.66
N GLU A 92 -28.67 1.86 -0.36
CA GLU A 92 -28.80 3.06 0.48
C GLU A 92 -28.01 2.87 1.76
N ILE A 93 -27.22 3.89 2.08
CA ILE A 93 -26.39 3.93 3.29
C ILE A 93 -27.13 4.70 4.36
N PHE A 94 -27.13 4.17 5.57
CA PHE A 94 -27.74 4.78 6.74
C PHE A 94 -26.73 4.95 7.86
N ASP A 95 -26.96 5.98 8.67
CA ASP A 95 -26.21 6.19 9.90
C ASP A 95 -26.73 5.33 11.06
N ARG A 96 -26.22 5.58 12.27
CA ARG A 96 -26.65 4.89 13.51
C ARG A 96 -28.09 5.22 13.93
N PHE A 97 -28.61 6.38 13.52
CA PHE A 97 -29.97 6.84 13.79
C PHE A 97 -30.96 6.39 12.72
N LYS A 98 -30.47 5.62 11.73
CA LYS A 98 -31.24 5.12 10.57
C LYS A 98 -31.66 6.24 9.62
N GLU A 99 -30.98 7.39 9.67
CA GLU A 99 -31.14 8.45 8.70
C GLU A 99 -30.36 8.08 7.43
N SER A 100 -30.96 8.35 6.27
CA SER A 100 -30.31 8.09 4.98
C SER A 100 -29.17 9.08 4.77
N LEU A 101 -27.96 8.57 4.57
CA LEU A 101 -26.78 9.37 4.30
C LEU A 101 -26.61 9.60 2.80
N GLN A 102 -26.73 8.54 2.00
CA GLN A 102 -26.61 8.60 0.54
C GLN A 102 -27.20 7.35 -0.13
N LYS A 103 -27.58 7.50 -1.39
CA LYS A 103 -27.86 6.38 -2.31
C LYS A 103 -26.57 5.98 -3.02
N ILE A 104 -26.41 4.69 -3.27
CA ILE A 104 -25.24 4.15 -3.96
C ILE A 104 -25.65 3.31 -5.15
N LYS A 105 -24.84 3.36 -6.21
CA LYS A 105 -24.92 2.37 -7.28
C LYS A 105 -24.19 1.12 -6.83
N ILE A 106 -24.82 -0.04 -7.03
CA ILE A 106 -24.22 -1.33 -6.67
C ILE A 106 -23.27 -1.76 -7.79
N THR A 107 -22.06 -2.20 -7.43
CA THR A 107 -21.05 -2.66 -8.39
C THR A 107 -21.40 -4.05 -8.93
N GLU A 108 -20.91 -4.42 -10.10
CA GLU A 108 -21.10 -5.78 -10.65
C GLU A 108 -20.60 -6.88 -9.70
N PHE A 109 -19.54 -6.58 -8.94
CA PHE A 109 -19.02 -7.47 -7.90
C PHE A 109 -20.03 -7.63 -6.75
N GLN A 110 -20.59 -6.54 -6.23
CA GLN A 110 -21.63 -6.59 -5.21
C GLN A 110 -22.90 -7.28 -5.72
N LYS A 111 -23.34 -7.02 -6.97
CA LYS A 111 -24.47 -7.72 -7.60
C LYS A 111 -24.25 -9.23 -7.63
N GLN A 112 -23.03 -9.68 -7.95
CA GLN A 112 -22.69 -11.11 -7.94
C GLN A 112 -22.83 -11.72 -6.55
N LEU A 113 -22.41 -11.01 -5.49
CA LEU A 113 -22.56 -11.45 -4.10
C LEU A 113 -24.03 -11.45 -3.63
N LEU A 114 -24.86 -10.56 -4.18
CA LEU A 114 -26.27 -10.41 -3.81
C LEU A 114 -27.20 -11.38 -4.55
N LYS A 115 -26.72 -12.16 -5.54
CA LYS A 115 -27.56 -13.08 -6.32
C LYS A 115 -28.36 -14.08 -5.47
N SER A 116 -27.91 -14.36 -4.25
CA SER A 116 -28.57 -15.22 -3.27
C SER A 116 -29.63 -14.50 -2.42
N ASN A 117 -29.64 -13.16 -2.37
CA ASN A 117 -30.59 -12.34 -1.62
C ASN A 117 -30.63 -10.88 -2.12
N ALA A 118 -31.59 -10.58 -3.01
CA ALA A 118 -31.71 -9.30 -3.69
C ALA A 118 -32.04 -8.10 -2.76
N ALA A 119 -32.50 -8.35 -1.53
CA ALA A 119 -32.89 -7.31 -0.57
C ALA A 119 -32.22 -7.56 0.79
N LEU A 120 -30.89 -7.44 0.81
CA LEU A 120 -30.10 -7.68 2.01
C LEU A 120 -29.80 -6.38 2.75
N LYS A 121 -30.13 -6.35 4.05
CA LYS A 121 -29.68 -5.32 4.98
C LYS A 121 -28.54 -5.88 5.84
N ILE A 122 -27.43 -5.15 5.92
CA ILE A 122 -26.29 -5.51 6.77
C ILE A 122 -25.81 -4.31 7.58
N GLY A 123 -25.42 -4.57 8.82
CA GLY A 123 -24.78 -3.62 9.72
C GLY A 123 -23.25 -3.74 9.67
N HIS A 124 -22.56 -2.62 9.87
CA HIS A 124 -21.09 -2.57 9.92
C HIS A 124 -20.50 -3.51 10.98
N SER A 125 -21.18 -3.65 12.13
CA SER A 125 -20.77 -4.52 13.24
C SER A 125 -20.88 -6.03 12.95
N GLU A 126 -21.49 -6.44 11.83
CA GLU A 126 -21.56 -7.85 11.43
C GLU A 126 -20.22 -8.38 10.88
N ILE A 127 -19.21 -7.52 10.73
CA ILE A 127 -17.88 -7.91 10.27
C ILE A 127 -17.12 -8.73 11.32
N LYS A 128 -16.66 -9.92 10.92
CA LYS A 128 -16.25 -11.03 11.79
C LYS A 128 -14.76 -11.37 12.11
N GLU A 129 -13.74 -10.52 12.16
CA GLU A 129 -12.31 -11.00 12.22
C GLU A 129 -11.91 -12.03 11.11
N GLU A 130 -10.71 -11.86 10.53
CA GLU A 130 -10.20 -12.79 9.51
C GLU A 130 -9.18 -13.73 10.15
N LYS A 131 -9.33 -15.04 9.91
CA LYS A 131 -8.40 -16.07 10.39
C LYS A 131 -7.92 -17.00 9.26
N GLY A 132 -8.20 -16.63 8.01
CA GLY A 132 -7.66 -17.29 6.84
C GLY A 132 -6.14 -17.28 6.81
N GLU A 133 -5.57 -18.34 6.27
CA GLU A 133 -4.13 -18.59 6.23
C GLU A 133 -3.65 -18.72 4.80
N TRP A 134 -2.40 -18.32 4.56
CA TRP A 134 -1.76 -18.50 3.26
C TRP A 134 -1.29 -19.95 3.08
N LYS A 135 -1.63 -20.54 1.93
CA LYS A 135 -1.18 -21.85 1.49
C LYS A 135 -0.04 -21.68 0.50
N ILE A 136 1.12 -21.24 0.98
CA ILE A 136 2.27 -20.91 0.13
C ILE A 136 3.03 -22.18 -0.29
N PRO A 137 3.29 -22.40 -1.60
CA PRO A 137 4.06 -23.55 -2.06
C PRO A 137 5.52 -23.46 -1.62
N THR A 138 6.17 -24.60 -1.46
CA THR A 138 7.55 -24.72 -0.94
C THR A 138 8.55 -23.82 -1.69
N GLU A 139 8.41 -23.68 -3.00
CA GLU A 139 9.25 -22.84 -3.85
C GLU A 139 9.18 -21.33 -3.52
N LEU A 140 8.09 -20.86 -2.92
CA LEU A 140 7.92 -19.46 -2.50
C LEU A 140 8.23 -19.26 -1.02
N LYS A 141 8.20 -20.31 -0.19
CA LYS A 141 8.45 -20.20 1.26
C LYS A 141 9.82 -19.61 1.60
N SER A 142 10.86 -19.99 0.85
CA SER A 142 12.22 -19.46 1.04
C SER A 142 12.37 -17.99 0.68
N LYS A 143 11.40 -17.43 -0.06
CA LYS A 143 11.39 -16.03 -0.48
C LYS A 143 10.57 -15.13 0.44
N ILE A 144 9.84 -15.67 1.41
CA ILE A 144 9.00 -14.86 2.31
C ILE A 144 9.90 -13.96 3.17
N ILE A 145 9.63 -12.65 3.13
CA ILE A 145 10.23 -11.64 4.01
C ILE A 145 9.36 -11.48 5.26
N SER A 146 8.04 -11.38 5.07
CA SER A 146 7.08 -11.25 6.17
C SER A 146 5.70 -11.74 5.77
N GLU A 147 4.98 -12.29 6.74
CA GLU A 147 3.59 -12.74 6.59
C GLU A 147 2.72 -12.14 7.69
N GLY A 148 1.56 -11.60 7.30
CA GLY A 148 0.50 -11.13 8.19
C GLY A 148 -0.87 -11.34 7.52
N GLY A 149 -1.94 -11.33 8.32
CA GLY A 149 -3.27 -11.79 7.86
C GLY A 149 -3.77 -11.16 6.55
N GLU A 150 -3.51 -9.87 6.31
CA GLU A 150 -3.90 -9.18 5.07
C GLU A 150 -2.74 -8.91 4.08
N ALA A 151 -1.50 -9.20 4.48
CA ALA A 151 -0.31 -8.80 3.73
C ALA A 151 0.75 -9.90 3.70
N LEU A 152 1.30 -10.17 2.52
CA LEU A 152 2.39 -11.12 2.35
C LEU A 152 3.49 -10.45 1.54
N VAL A 153 4.73 -10.57 1.99
CA VAL A 153 5.88 -9.91 1.36
C VAL A 153 6.93 -10.94 0.97
N PHE A 154 7.36 -10.92 -0.28
CA PHE A 154 8.40 -11.78 -0.83
C PHE A 154 9.62 -10.99 -1.28
N SER A 155 10.79 -11.63 -1.27
CA SER A 155 11.95 -11.21 -2.02
C SER A 155 11.86 -11.76 -3.44
N GLU A 156 11.86 -10.90 -4.45
CA GLU A 156 11.89 -11.33 -5.85
C GLU A 156 12.94 -10.58 -6.66
N LYS A 157 13.50 -11.30 -7.64
CA LYS A 157 14.55 -10.78 -8.51
C LYS A 157 13.99 -10.47 -9.90
N PHE A 158 14.12 -9.22 -10.31
CA PHE A 158 13.75 -8.74 -11.64
C PHE A 158 15.00 -8.28 -12.38
N GLY A 159 15.55 -9.15 -13.23
CA GLY A 159 16.85 -8.91 -13.87
C GLY A 159 17.98 -8.96 -12.83
N ILE A 160 18.76 -7.90 -12.71
CA ILE A 160 19.83 -7.78 -11.69
C ILE A 160 19.34 -7.22 -10.35
N PHE A 161 18.10 -6.74 -10.28
CA PHE A 161 17.56 -6.06 -9.11
C PHE A 161 16.81 -7.02 -8.21
N GLU A 162 17.16 -7.05 -6.92
CA GLU A 162 16.37 -7.70 -5.89
C GLU A 162 15.38 -6.70 -5.29
N THR A 163 14.13 -7.12 -5.15
CA THR A 163 12.99 -6.26 -4.78
C THR A 163 12.13 -6.93 -3.72
N ALA A 164 11.37 -6.12 -3.00
CA ALA A 164 10.29 -6.63 -2.16
C ALA A 164 8.98 -6.59 -2.94
N VAL A 165 8.23 -7.69 -2.93
CA VAL A 165 6.91 -7.82 -3.55
C VAL A 165 5.89 -7.98 -2.45
N ARG A 166 5.08 -6.95 -2.21
CA ARG A 166 4.01 -6.95 -1.20
C ARG A 166 2.67 -7.21 -1.86
N ILE A 167 2.00 -8.29 -1.47
CA ILE A 167 0.60 -8.55 -1.77
C ILE A 167 -0.23 -7.99 -0.62
N GLN A 168 -1.27 -7.24 -0.93
CA GLN A 168 -2.24 -6.76 0.05
C GLN A 168 -3.64 -7.12 -0.40
N ILE A 169 -4.40 -7.74 0.50
CA ILE A 169 -5.74 -8.23 0.21
C ILE A 169 -6.76 -7.29 0.85
N PHE A 170 -7.75 -6.84 0.07
CA PHE A 170 -8.87 -6.04 0.56
C PHE A 170 -10.21 -6.78 0.52
N ASP A 171 -10.34 -7.77 -0.38
CA ASP A 171 -11.43 -8.74 -0.38
C ASP A 171 -10.91 -10.10 0.12
N PRO A 172 -11.49 -10.66 1.20
CA PRO A 172 -10.93 -11.82 1.87
C PRO A 172 -10.94 -13.11 1.03
N PHE A 173 -11.68 -13.14 -0.08
CA PHE A 173 -11.78 -14.33 -0.92
C PHE A 173 -10.73 -14.31 -2.03
N LEU A 174 -9.99 -13.21 -2.22
CA LEU A 174 -8.91 -13.16 -3.19
C LEU A 174 -7.91 -14.31 -2.94
N PHE A 175 -7.63 -15.11 -3.98
CA PHE A 175 -6.79 -16.33 -3.92
C PHE A 175 -7.36 -17.51 -3.15
N THR A 176 -8.65 -17.50 -2.81
CA THR A 176 -9.36 -18.73 -2.40
C THR A 176 -9.75 -19.55 -3.62
N ASP A 177 -10.22 -20.79 -3.41
CA ASP A 177 -10.72 -21.62 -4.51
C ASP A 177 -12.02 -21.07 -5.14
N GLU A 178 -12.71 -20.16 -4.44
CA GLU A 178 -13.91 -19.48 -4.94
C GLU A 178 -13.61 -18.21 -5.74
N PHE A 179 -12.36 -17.72 -5.71
CA PHE A 179 -11.95 -16.53 -6.44
C PHE A 179 -10.52 -16.70 -7.00
N GLY A 180 -10.47 -17.34 -8.16
CA GLY A 180 -9.25 -17.62 -8.90
C GLY A 180 -8.85 -16.56 -9.91
N LEU A 181 -7.77 -16.87 -10.65
CA LEU A 181 -7.23 -16.06 -11.75
C LEU A 181 -8.26 -15.77 -12.84
N ASP A 182 -9.15 -16.71 -13.12
CA ASP A 182 -10.16 -16.65 -14.18
C ASP A 182 -11.27 -15.61 -13.91
N LEU A 183 -11.41 -15.14 -12.68
CA LEU A 183 -12.35 -14.10 -12.26
C LEU A 183 -11.68 -12.73 -12.07
N MET A 184 -10.37 -12.62 -12.31
CA MET A 184 -9.57 -11.46 -11.97
C MET A 184 -9.04 -10.74 -13.23
N THR A 185 -8.90 -9.42 -13.13
CA THR A 185 -8.15 -8.58 -14.06
C THR A 185 -7.31 -7.59 -13.27
N TRP A 186 -6.37 -6.90 -13.92
CA TRP A 186 -5.46 -5.99 -13.24
C TRP A 186 -5.19 -4.69 -14.01
N LYS A 187 -4.66 -3.69 -13.31
CA LYS A 187 -4.08 -2.47 -13.87
C LYS A 187 -2.67 -2.32 -13.31
N ILE A 188 -1.69 -2.15 -14.20
CA ILE A 188 -0.27 -1.99 -13.82
C ILE A 188 0.09 -0.51 -13.95
N ASN A 189 0.59 0.05 -12.86
CA ASN A 189 1.07 1.43 -12.77
C ASN A 189 2.59 1.40 -12.54
N PHE A 190 3.34 2.15 -13.35
CA PHE A 190 4.80 2.22 -13.25
C PHE A 190 5.22 3.57 -12.68
N GLU A 191 6.23 3.60 -11.82
CA GLU A 191 6.70 4.84 -11.18
C GLU A 191 7.09 5.94 -12.17
N LYS A 192 7.61 5.57 -13.34
CA LYS A 192 8.08 6.51 -14.37
C LYS A 192 6.95 7.34 -14.98
N ASP A 193 5.71 6.90 -14.80
CA ASP A 193 4.51 7.59 -15.31
C ASP A 193 4.00 8.65 -14.31
N TYR A 194 4.67 8.81 -13.16
CA TYR A 194 4.27 9.72 -12.09
C TYR A 194 5.38 10.71 -11.74
N GLU A 195 4.98 11.95 -11.50
CA GLU A 195 5.87 13.00 -11.02
C GLU A 195 5.98 12.99 -9.49
N LYS A 196 6.98 13.71 -8.98
CA LYS A 196 7.09 13.96 -7.54
C LYS A 196 5.92 14.81 -7.04
N ALA A 197 5.31 14.36 -5.96
CA ALA A 197 4.28 15.11 -5.25
C ALA A 197 4.73 16.50 -4.81
N VAL A 198 3.92 17.50 -5.18
CA VAL A 198 4.05 18.89 -4.73
C VAL A 198 3.31 19.12 -3.41
N LYS A 199 3.42 20.32 -2.83
CA LYS A 199 2.74 20.60 -1.55
C LYS A 199 1.22 20.48 -1.69
N LYS A 200 0.53 20.14 -0.62
CA LYS A 200 -0.93 19.95 -0.61
C LYS A 200 -1.73 21.22 -0.98
N ASP A 201 -1.17 22.39 -0.73
CA ASP A 201 -1.81 23.68 -1.02
C ASP A 201 -1.56 24.14 -2.48
N GLU A 202 -0.71 23.42 -3.22
CA GLU A 202 -0.42 23.70 -4.62
C GLU A 202 -1.36 22.84 -5.51
N SER A 203 -1.97 23.45 -6.52
CA SER A 203 -2.80 22.75 -7.52
C SER A 203 -1.92 21.77 -8.30
N GLY A 204 -1.89 20.50 -7.86
CA GLY A 204 -1.09 19.45 -8.46
C GLY A 204 -1.87 18.68 -9.51
N ASN A 205 -1.16 18.17 -10.53
CA ASN A 205 -1.68 17.15 -11.43
C ASN A 205 -2.03 15.88 -10.64
N GLU A 206 -3.02 15.11 -11.11
CA GLU A 206 -3.45 13.86 -10.45
C GLU A 206 -2.33 12.79 -10.44
N ASN A 207 -1.44 12.82 -11.44
CA ASN A 207 -0.35 11.85 -11.66
C ASN A 207 0.91 12.18 -10.85
N GLN A 208 0.76 12.33 -9.54
CA GLN A 208 1.87 12.56 -8.62
C GLN A 208 1.95 11.48 -7.56
N MET A 209 3.17 11.14 -7.15
CA MET A 209 3.41 10.18 -6.07
C MET A 209 4.46 10.67 -5.07
N PRO A 210 4.48 10.12 -3.83
CA PRO A 210 5.54 10.39 -2.87
C PRO A 210 6.91 10.00 -3.43
N MET A 211 7.85 10.95 -3.49
CA MET A 211 9.24 10.73 -3.89
C MET A 211 10.19 11.46 -2.94
N HIS A 212 10.76 10.71 -1.99
CA HIS A 212 11.67 11.24 -0.98
C HIS A 212 12.61 10.15 -0.46
N LYS A 213 13.87 10.50 -0.15
CA LYS A 213 14.90 9.53 0.28
C LYS A 213 14.51 8.70 1.52
N ASN A 214 13.65 9.26 2.38
CA ASN A 214 13.17 8.62 3.61
C ASN A 214 11.78 7.99 3.51
N ILE A 215 11.27 7.83 2.29
CA ILE A 215 10.02 7.14 1.98
C ILE A 215 10.36 5.97 1.08
N ILE A 216 9.77 4.80 1.33
CA ILE A 216 9.95 3.64 0.46
C ILE A 216 9.53 3.97 -0.98
N LYS A 217 10.33 3.58 -1.96
CA LYS A 217 9.99 3.75 -3.37
C LYS A 217 9.26 2.52 -3.89
N ASN A 218 8.04 2.72 -4.38
CA ASN A 218 7.27 1.71 -5.09
C ASN A 218 7.56 1.85 -6.59
N PHE A 219 8.22 0.85 -7.19
CA PHE A 219 8.56 0.86 -8.62
C PHE A 219 7.35 0.56 -9.49
N ILE A 220 6.53 -0.40 -9.04
CA ILE A 220 5.33 -0.85 -9.75
C ILE A 220 4.25 -1.11 -8.72
N ASN A 221 3.02 -0.73 -9.03
CA ASN A 221 1.86 -1.18 -8.29
C ASN A 221 0.82 -1.76 -9.25
N ILE A 222 0.26 -2.90 -8.87
CA ILE A 222 -0.64 -3.70 -9.68
C ILE A 222 -1.96 -3.79 -8.90
N GLU A 223 -2.94 -3.00 -9.32
CA GLU A 223 -4.28 -3.03 -8.74
C GLU A 223 -5.06 -4.22 -9.31
N LEU A 224 -5.73 -4.98 -8.43
CA LEU A 224 -6.49 -6.18 -8.76
C LEU A 224 -7.99 -5.88 -8.71
N PHE A 225 -8.73 -6.37 -9.69
CA PHE A 225 -10.16 -6.13 -9.87
C PHE A 225 -10.87 -7.43 -10.25
N HIS A 226 -12.17 -7.47 -10.01
CA HIS A 226 -13.01 -8.51 -10.62
C HIS A 226 -13.13 -8.29 -12.13
N LYS A 227 -13.12 -9.35 -12.95
CA LYS A 227 -13.14 -9.24 -14.42
C LYS A 227 -14.35 -8.50 -15.00
N LYS A 228 -15.48 -8.51 -14.26
CA LYS A 228 -16.71 -7.79 -14.64
C LYS A 228 -16.69 -6.32 -14.21
N ASP A 229 -15.73 -5.90 -13.40
CA ASP A 229 -15.53 -4.49 -13.06
C ASP A 229 -14.76 -3.79 -14.20
N LEU A 230 -15.47 -3.55 -15.30
CA LEU A 230 -14.91 -2.95 -16.52
C LEU A 230 -14.37 -1.53 -16.28
N LYS A 231 -14.93 -0.82 -15.28
CA LYS A 231 -14.52 0.54 -14.93
C LYS A 231 -13.40 0.58 -13.89
N LYS A 232 -13.02 -0.58 -13.31
CA LYS A 232 -11.98 -0.70 -12.28
C LYS A 232 -12.27 0.21 -11.09
N GLU A 233 -13.53 0.20 -10.65
CA GLU A 233 -14.02 1.06 -9.58
C GLU A 233 -13.77 0.47 -8.18
N ASP A 234 -13.82 -0.85 -8.04
CA ASP A 234 -13.65 -1.59 -6.77
C ASP A 234 -12.36 -2.42 -6.79
N CYS A 235 -11.27 -1.80 -6.35
CA CYS A 235 -9.99 -2.47 -6.17
C CYS A 235 -10.08 -3.45 -4.99
N ILE A 236 -9.94 -4.74 -5.25
CA ILE A 236 -10.11 -5.83 -4.27
C ILE A 236 -8.80 -6.29 -3.64
N GLY A 237 -7.68 -5.81 -4.16
CA GLY A 237 -6.34 -6.05 -3.63
C GLY A 237 -5.30 -5.39 -4.53
N TRP A 238 -4.04 -5.40 -4.11
CA TRP A 238 -2.96 -4.98 -4.98
C TRP A 238 -1.67 -5.77 -4.73
N ILE A 239 -0.74 -5.65 -5.68
CA ILE A 239 0.64 -6.12 -5.55
C ILE A 239 1.58 -4.96 -5.82
N THR A 240 2.46 -4.68 -4.88
CA THR A 240 3.44 -3.59 -4.99
C THR A 240 4.85 -4.16 -5.06
N ILE A 241 5.59 -3.82 -6.11
CA ILE A 241 7.01 -4.12 -6.27
C ILE A 241 7.78 -2.87 -5.85
N MET A 242 8.59 -2.99 -4.79
CA MET A 242 9.23 -1.87 -4.11
C MET A 242 10.70 -2.16 -3.79
N GLU A 243 11.41 -1.14 -3.33
CA GLU A 243 12.77 -1.32 -2.80
C GLU A 243 12.80 -2.40 -1.72
N LYS A 244 13.81 -3.27 -1.77
CA LYS A 244 14.07 -4.24 -0.71
C LYS A 244 15.03 -3.64 0.30
N ALA A 245 14.67 -3.67 1.57
CA ALA A 245 15.52 -3.21 2.66
C ALA A 245 16.24 -4.36 3.36
N ASP A 246 17.26 -4.00 4.15
CA ASP A 246 18.07 -4.96 4.90
C ASP A 246 17.27 -5.50 6.09
N GLU A 247 16.83 -4.61 6.97
CA GLU A 247 16.13 -4.93 8.22
C GLU A 247 15.20 -3.77 8.65
N ASP A 248 14.21 -4.09 9.48
CA ASP A 248 13.40 -3.10 10.17
C ASP A 248 14.16 -2.46 11.36
N LEU A 249 13.82 -1.21 11.69
CA LEU A 249 14.51 -0.44 12.71
C LEU A 249 14.36 -1.05 14.11
N ARG A 250 13.26 -1.78 14.40
CA ARG A 250 13.11 -2.44 15.70
C ARG A 250 14.12 -3.55 15.86
N THR A 251 14.33 -4.36 14.82
CA THR A 251 15.33 -5.44 14.81
C THR A 251 16.75 -4.88 14.97
N VAL A 252 17.11 -3.85 14.20
CA VAL A 252 18.42 -3.19 14.32
C VAL A 252 18.66 -2.61 15.72
N LEU A 253 17.65 -2.00 16.33
CA LEU A 253 17.78 -1.44 17.68
C LEU A 253 17.86 -2.51 18.77
N LYS A 254 17.18 -3.65 18.60
CA LYS A 254 17.26 -4.79 19.53
C LYS A 254 18.65 -5.41 19.59
N ALA A 255 19.39 -5.38 18.48
CA ALA A 255 20.76 -5.88 18.43
C ALA A 255 21.75 -4.99 19.24
N GLU A 256 21.35 -3.76 19.58
CA GLU A 256 22.16 -2.77 20.32
C GLU A 256 23.51 -2.40 19.68
N LYS A 257 23.74 -2.74 18.41
CA LYS A 257 25.02 -2.52 17.70
C LYS A 257 25.25 -1.10 17.18
N ILE A 258 24.21 -0.25 17.14
CA ILE A 258 24.33 1.11 16.60
C ILE A 258 24.59 2.16 17.68
N GLY A 259 25.64 2.96 17.50
CA GLY A 259 26.02 4.07 18.38
C GLY A 259 25.09 5.28 18.30
N ILE A 260 25.22 6.19 19.26
CA ILE A 260 24.31 7.33 19.42
C ILE A 260 24.26 8.27 18.20
N GLN A 261 25.40 8.53 17.55
CA GLN A 261 25.46 9.41 16.39
C GLN A 261 24.68 8.84 15.19
N LYS A 262 24.80 7.54 14.93
CA LYS A 262 24.02 6.85 13.89
C LYS A 262 22.53 6.88 14.21
N ARG A 263 22.15 6.67 15.47
CA ARG A 263 20.75 6.77 15.93
C ARG A 263 20.17 8.18 15.72
N LYS A 264 20.97 9.23 15.96
CA LYS A 264 20.55 10.62 15.73
C LYS A 264 20.25 10.87 14.25
N LYS A 265 21.16 10.46 13.35
CA LYS A 265 20.94 10.56 11.89
C LYS A 265 19.70 9.80 11.43
N ILE A 266 19.47 8.60 11.97
CA ILE A 266 18.26 7.81 11.70
C ILE A 266 17.00 8.58 12.16
N ALA A 267 17.01 9.12 13.38
CA ALA A 267 15.87 9.88 13.90
C ALA A 267 15.57 11.12 13.05
N GLU A 268 16.61 11.85 12.61
CA GLU A 268 16.48 12.99 11.69
C GLU A 268 15.82 12.57 10.37
N GLY A 269 16.29 11.49 9.74
CA GLY A 269 15.71 11.00 8.48
C GLY A 269 14.24 10.58 8.61
N ILE A 270 13.86 9.95 9.72
CA ILE A 270 12.45 9.57 9.99
C ILE A 270 11.58 10.83 10.09
N VAL A 271 12.06 11.86 10.79
CA VAL A 271 11.34 13.14 10.95
C VAL A 271 11.19 13.82 9.60
N ASP A 272 12.26 13.88 8.80
CA ASP A 272 12.23 14.45 7.46
C ASP A 272 11.20 13.74 6.57
N GLY A 273 11.13 12.41 6.65
CA GLY A 273 10.12 11.61 5.96
C GLY A 273 8.69 11.98 6.35
N PHE A 274 8.37 12.06 7.65
CA PHE A 274 7.02 12.45 8.10
C PHE A 274 6.67 13.91 7.79
N ILE A 275 7.65 14.84 7.86
CA ILE A 275 7.46 16.23 7.46
C ILE A 275 7.13 16.29 5.97
N TYR A 276 7.86 15.53 5.14
CA TYR A 276 7.59 15.44 3.71
C TYR A 276 6.17 14.91 3.45
N LEU A 277 5.77 13.80 4.06
CA LEU A 277 4.42 13.23 3.91
C LEU A 277 3.33 14.26 4.26
N ASN A 278 3.46 14.95 5.39
CA ASN A 278 2.50 15.98 5.80
C ASN A 278 2.42 17.13 4.79
N LYS A 279 3.58 17.59 4.27
CA LYS A 279 3.64 18.65 3.25
C LYS A 279 2.88 18.27 1.97
N ILE A 280 2.90 17.01 1.59
CA ILE A 280 2.19 16.51 0.40
C ILE A 280 0.76 16.04 0.72
N GLY A 281 0.29 16.19 1.96
CA GLY A 281 -1.08 15.91 2.38
C GLY A 281 -1.36 14.46 2.79
N ILE A 282 -0.32 13.70 3.13
CA ILE A 282 -0.40 12.35 3.72
C ILE A 282 -0.05 12.42 5.22
N TYR A 283 -0.98 12.01 6.07
CA TYR A 283 -0.76 11.85 7.50
C TYR A 283 -0.70 10.38 7.85
N HIS A 284 0.48 9.90 8.26
CA HIS A 284 0.67 8.51 8.65
C HIS A 284 0.27 8.30 10.12
N PHE A 285 -0.57 7.31 10.43
CA PHE A 285 -1.01 7.07 11.82
C PHE A 285 -0.34 5.86 12.48
N ASP A 286 0.18 4.91 11.70
CA ASP A 286 0.88 3.73 12.23
C ASP A 286 2.40 3.95 12.36
N LYS A 287 2.80 4.86 13.26
CA LYS A 287 4.20 5.25 13.45
C LYS A 287 4.94 4.29 14.39
N LYS A 288 5.16 3.05 13.97
CA LYS A 288 5.95 2.06 14.72
C LYS A 288 7.33 1.83 14.11
N LEU A 289 8.25 1.27 14.90
CA LEU A 289 9.63 1.03 14.45
C LEU A 289 9.71 -0.07 13.38
N GLU A 290 8.76 -1.00 13.41
CA GLU A 290 8.56 -2.02 12.39
C GLU A 290 8.18 -1.42 11.02
N ASN A 291 7.59 -0.22 11.01
CA ASN A 291 7.23 0.52 9.79
C ASN A 291 8.32 1.51 9.33
N VAL A 292 9.55 1.32 9.83
CA VAL A 292 10.74 2.04 9.35
C VAL A 292 11.79 1.00 8.98
N LEU A 293 12.07 0.87 7.69
CA LEU A 293 13.13 0.02 7.19
C LEU A 293 14.45 0.79 7.08
N LEU A 294 15.57 0.10 7.19
CA LEU A 294 16.89 0.67 6.92
C LEU A 294 17.45 0.12 5.61
N MET A 295 17.88 1.02 4.74
CA MET A 295 18.60 0.73 3.51
C MET A 295 19.88 1.55 3.48
N ASP A 296 21.04 0.90 3.52
CA ASP A 296 22.35 1.57 3.56
C ASP A 296 22.44 2.62 4.69
N GLY A 297 21.77 2.34 5.82
CA GLY A 297 21.69 3.24 6.96
C GLY A 297 20.74 4.45 6.79
N ILE A 298 20.04 4.56 5.67
CA ILE A 298 18.98 5.55 5.43
C ILE A 298 17.63 4.96 5.89
N PRO A 299 16.91 5.61 6.81
CA PRO A 299 15.59 5.16 7.24
C PRO A 299 14.53 5.47 6.19
N LYS A 300 13.69 4.50 5.88
CA LYS A 300 12.56 4.63 4.95
C LYS A 300 11.25 4.22 5.62
N ILE A 301 10.27 5.12 5.59
CA ILE A 301 8.92 4.87 6.09
C ILE A 301 8.18 3.97 5.10
N ILE A 302 7.54 2.92 5.63
CA ILE A 302 6.71 1.96 4.90
C ILE A 302 5.30 1.89 5.52
N ASP A 303 4.45 1.08 4.89
CA ASP A 303 3.14 0.67 5.39
C ASP A 303 2.09 1.77 5.52
N PHE A 304 1.57 2.19 4.38
CA PHE A 304 0.54 3.21 4.27
C PHE A 304 -0.89 2.66 4.47
N GLY A 305 -1.04 1.55 5.21
CA GLY A 305 -2.34 0.92 5.48
C GLY A 305 -3.24 1.76 6.39
N LEU A 306 -2.66 2.65 7.21
CA LEU A 306 -3.39 3.52 8.14
C LEU A 306 -2.91 4.97 8.00
N ILE A 307 -3.46 5.66 7.00
CA ILE A 307 -3.12 7.05 6.67
C ILE A 307 -4.39 7.89 6.43
N LEU A 308 -4.26 9.20 6.58
CA LEU A 308 -5.21 10.19 6.07
C LEU A 308 -4.59 10.90 4.86
N GLU A 309 -5.32 10.93 3.76
CA GLU A 309 -4.97 11.56 2.49
C GLU A 309 -5.93 12.74 2.25
N THR A 310 -5.38 13.94 2.04
CA THR A 310 -6.17 15.19 2.03
C THR A 310 -6.27 15.87 0.67
N THR A 311 -5.61 15.34 -0.36
CA THR A 311 -5.41 16.01 -1.66
C THR A 311 -6.22 15.36 -2.80
N GLY A 312 -6.56 14.08 -2.71
CA GLY A 312 -7.29 13.34 -3.75
C GLY A 312 -6.47 12.95 -4.97
N ARG A 313 -5.15 13.09 -4.92
CA ARG A 313 -4.26 12.73 -6.05
C ARG A 313 -4.37 11.24 -6.36
N SER A 314 -4.68 10.92 -7.62
CA SER A 314 -4.85 9.52 -8.06
C SER A 314 -3.55 8.73 -7.92
N GLY A 315 -2.40 9.35 -8.19
CA GLY A 315 -1.10 8.69 -8.16
C GLY A 315 -0.73 8.12 -6.79
N TYR A 316 -1.24 8.68 -5.69
CA TYR A 316 -1.03 8.09 -4.36
C TYR A 316 -1.70 6.72 -4.26
N ARG A 317 -2.89 6.59 -4.84
CA ARG A 317 -3.62 5.31 -4.87
C ARG A 317 -3.00 4.37 -5.87
N GLU A 318 -2.80 4.85 -7.09
CA GLU A 318 -2.35 4.04 -8.21
C GLU A 318 -0.96 3.44 -7.95
N MET A 319 -0.10 4.14 -7.20
CA MET A 319 1.23 3.67 -6.81
C MET A 319 1.28 3.02 -5.41
N GLY A 320 0.15 2.71 -4.78
CA GLY A 320 0.13 1.87 -3.56
C GLY A 320 0.45 2.60 -2.24
N TYR A 321 0.33 3.92 -2.20
CA TYR A 321 0.55 4.75 -1.00
C TYR A 321 -0.74 5.14 -0.26
N THR A 322 -1.90 4.93 -0.87
CA THR A 322 -3.19 5.06 -0.19
C THR A 322 -4.22 4.14 -0.83
N ARG A 323 -5.19 3.65 -0.07
CA ARG A 323 -6.29 2.87 -0.65
C ARG A 323 -7.36 3.84 -1.17
N LYS A 324 -8.15 3.38 -2.14
CA LYS A 324 -9.37 4.10 -2.54
C LYS A 324 -10.38 4.09 -1.39
N GLY A 325 -11.21 5.13 -1.34
CA GLY A 325 -12.37 5.20 -0.46
C GLY A 325 -12.26 6.31 0.57
N SER A 326 -13.42 6.78 1.01
CA SER A 326 -13.52 7.93 1.92
C SER A 326 -12.99 7.64 3.32
N LYS A 327 -12.84 6.36 3.69
CA LYS A 327 -12.21 5.94 4.95
C LYS A 327 -10.82 6.56 5.15
N PHE A 328 -10.05 6.68 4.07
CA PHE A 328 -8.69 7.25 4.09
C PHE A 328 -8.66 8.76 3.91
N ARG A 329 -9.83 9.42 3.84
CA ARG A 329 -9.98 10.86 3.64
C ARG A 329 -10.68 11.57 4.80
N SER A 330 -11.13 10.80 5.80
CA SER A 330 -11.76 11.30 7.02
C SER A 330 -11.04 10.72 8.24
N SER A 331 -10.46 11.58 9.08
CA SER A 331 -9.79 11.16 10.31
C SER A 331 -10.73 10.41 11.26
N ALA A 332 -12.01 10.81 11.30
CA ALA A 332 -13.04 10.16 12.11
C ALA A 332 -13.30 8.71 11.64
N ALA A 333 -13.17 8.43 10.34
CA ALA A 333 -13.41 7.10 9.78
C ALA A 333 -12.26 6.12 10.07
N LEU A 334 -11.03 6.63 10.26
CA LEU A 334 -9.87 5.80 10.62
C LEU A 334 -10.00 5.18 12.02
N SER A 335 -10.66 5.88 12.95
CA SER A 335 -10.84 5.40 14.33
C SER A 335 -12.00 4.41 14.50
N ALA A 336 -12.93 4.35 13.54
CA ALA A 336 -14.20 3.63 13.68
C ALA A 336 -14.11 2.10 13.45
N ALA A 337 -12.99 1.59 12.91
CA ALA A 337 -12.92 0.21 12.41
C ALA A 337 -11.88 -0.70 13.10
N THR A 338 -11.10 -0.24 14.07
CA THR A 338 -10.06 -1.09 14.69
C THR A 338 -10.01 -0.91 16.21
N PRO A 339 -10.57 -1.86 16.99
CA PRO A 339 -10.40 -1.90 18.44
C PRO A 339 -8.90 -1.99 18.76
N GLY A 340 -8.33 -0.92 19.29
CA GLY A 340 -6.89 -0.80 19.59
C GLY A 340 -6.18 0.37 18.92
N PHE A 341 -6.78 1.03 17.91
CA PHE A 341 -6.18 2.17 17.18
C PHE A 341 -7.05 3.44 17.28
N ALA A 342 -7.53 3.76 18.49
CA ALA A 342 -8.23 5.01 18.73
C ALA A 342 -7.24 6.19 18.67
N ASP A 343 -7.40 7.10 17.70
CA ASP A 343 -6.90 8.51 17.53
C ASP A 343 -5.50 8.90 18.07
N GLN A 344 -4.71 7.93 18.49
CA GLN A 344 -3.41 8.11 19.10
C GLN A 344 -2.38 7.83 18.01
N ASN A 345 -1.52 8.81 17.75
CA ASN A 345 -0.26 8.58 17.06
C ASN A 345 0.51 7.50 17.84
N GLN A 346 0.41 6.24 17.44
CA GLN A 346 1.00 5.14 18.19
C GLN A 346 2.49 5.04 17.91
N PHE A 347 3.29 5.60 18.82
CA PHE A 347 4.55 4.97 19.18
C PHE A 347 4.25 4.11 20.41
N THR A 348 4.04 2.81 20.22
CA THR A 348 3.59 1.88 21.26
C THR A 348 4.37 2.03 22.57
N GLY A 349 3.67 2.54 23.59
CA GLY A 349 4.07 2.53 24.98
C GLY A 349 3.71 1.19 25.58
N ASP A 350 4.53 0.18 25.34
CA ASP A 350 4.36 -1.12 26.00
C ASP A 350 4.57 -0.96 27.52
N GLN A 351 3.46 -1.08 28.27
CA GLN A 351 3.37 -1.01 29.74
C GLN A 351 3.46 -2.39 30.39
N SER A 352 3.83 -3.45 29.66
CA SER A 352 4.01 -4.79 30.22
C SER A 352 5.44 -5.30 30.05
N THR A 353 6.31 -4.94 31.00
CA THR A 353 7.32 -5.80 31.67
C THR A 353 8.32 -4.92 32.44
N LYS A 354 8.20 -4.93 33.77
CA LYS A 354 9.07 -4.18 34.68
C LYS A 354 10.47 -4.82 34.76
N LYS A 355 11.47 -3.93 34.81
CA LYS A 355 12.84 -4.09 35.34
C LYS A 355 13.85 -4.91 34.50
N LYS A 356 14.37 -4.31 33.41
CA LYS A 356 15.83 -4.24 33.08
C LYS A 356 16.22 -3.49 31.77
N LYS A 357 15.30 -2.90 30.99
CA LYS A 357 15.61 -2.20 29.71
C LYS A 357 15.37 -0.68 29.69
N LYS A 358 15.93 0.11 30.62
CA LYS A 358 15.51 1.53 30.82
C LYS A 358 16.39 2.65 30.23
N LYS A 359 17.55 2.39 29.61
CA LYS A 359 18.41 3.47 29.06
C LYS A 359 18.36 3.64 27.53
N SER A 360 18.41 2.56 26.74
CA SER A 360 18.57 2.64 25.27
C SER A 360 17.29 3.03 24.52
N THR A 361 16.12 2.54 24.92
CA THR A 361 14.81 2.90 24.35
C THR A 361 14.32 4.26 24.81
N LYS A 362 14.72 4.70 26.01
CA LYS A 362 14.32 5.99 26.59
C LYS A 362 14.88 7.17 25.80
N LEU A 363 16.09 7.07 25.24
CA LEU A 363 16.71 8.17 24.50
C LEU A 363 16.06 8.40 23.13
N LEU A 364 15.78 7.33 22.37
CA LEU A 364 15.06 7.43 21.10
C LEU A 364 13.60 7.85 21.35
N ARG A 365 12.94 7.31 22.39
CA ARG A 365 11.60 7.77 22.80
C ARG A 365 11.59 9.23 23.24
N ASN A 366 12.62 9.71 23.95
CA ASN A 366 12.72 11.10 24.37
C ASN A 366 13.02 12.02 23.19
N ALA A 367 13.90 11.62 22.27
CA ALA A 367 14.14 12.34 21.01
C ALA A 367 12.84 12.43 20.20
N MET A 368 12.13 11.31 20.04
CA MET A 368 10.85 11.24 19.33
C MET A 368 9.72 12.00 20.05
N ARG A 369 9.73 12.06 21.39
CA ARG A 369 8.81 12.91 22.19
C ARG A 369 9.10 14.39 21.98
N LEU A 370 10.36 14.80 22.11
CA LEU A 370 10.81 16.17 21.83
C LEU A 370 10.48 16.58 20.39
N LEU A 371 10.58 15.65 19.44
CA LEU A 371 10.24 15.84 18.04
C LEU A 371 8.73 15.83 17.78
N SER A 372 7.95 15.04 18.52
CA SER A 372 6.48 15.08 18.52
C SER A 372 5.98 16.45 19.00
N THR A 373 6.63 17.04 20.01
CA THR A 373 6.35 18.41 20.46
C THR A 373 6.68 19.44 19.37
N LYS A 374 7.81 19.30 18.67
CA LYS A 374 8.15 20.16 17.52
C LYS A 374 7.16 20.01 16.36
N LEU A 375 6.71 18.80 16.05
CA LEU A 375 5.71 18.52 15.02
C LEU A 375 4.35 19.14 15.38
N LYS A 376 3.88 18.99 16.62
CA LYS A 376 2.64 19.64 17.10
C LYS A 376 2.70 21.16 16.97
N ASN A 377 3.85 21.77 17.29
CA ASN A 377 4.05 23.21 17.18
C ASN A 377 4.09 23.69 15.72
N ALA A 378 4.63 22.88 14.79
CA ALA A 378 4.61 23.18 13.36
C ALA A 378 3.19 23.13 12.77
N THR A 379 2.35 22.18 13.21
CA THR A 379 0.94 22.09 12.78
C THR A 379 0.11 23.27 13.30
N PHE A 380 0.36 23.74 14.53
CA PHE A 380 -0.34 24.88 15.13
C PHE A 380 0.02 26.22 14.48
N GLN A 381 1.26 26.39 14.00
CA GLN A 381 1.67 27.59 13.29
C GLN A 381 1.10 27.67 11.86
N SER A 382 0.83 26.54 11.20
CA SER A 382 0.17 26.54 9.90
C SER A 382 -1.33 26.88 9.96
N SER A 383 -2.03 26.54 11.04
CA SER A 383 -3.45 26.89 11.22
C SER A 383 -3.67 28.32 11.72
N ALA A 384 -2.67 28.93 12.37
CA ALA A 384 -2.72 30.33 12.77
C ALA A 384 -2.46 31.31 11.61
N LYS A 385 -1.69 30.91 10.59
CA LYS A 385 -1.42 31.73 9.40
C LYS A 385 -2.52 31.70 8.34
N SER A 386 -3.51 30.82 8.46
CA SER A 386 -4.69 30.78 7.59
C SER A 386 -5.93 31.46 8.20
N ARG A 387 -5.76 32.14 9.35
CA ARG A 387 -6.80 32.87 10.09
C ARG A 387 -6.44 34.35 10.35
N LEU A 388 -5.39 34.83 9.72
CA LEU A 388 -5.04 36.23 9.48
C LEU A 388 -4.96 36.40 7.97
#